data_AF-A0A1J4KCP6-F1
#
_entry.id   AF-A0A1J4KCP6-F1
#
_cell.length_a   1.000
_cell.length_b   1.000
_cell.length_c   1.000
_cell.angle_alpha   90.00
_cell.angle_beta   90.00
_cell.angle_gamma   90.00
#
_symmetry.space_group_name_H-M   'P 1'
#
loop_
_entity.id
_entity.type
_entity.pdbx_description
1 polymer ?
#
loop_
_entity_poly.entity_id
_entity_poly.type
_entity_poly.pdbx_seq_one_letter_code
_entity_poly.pdbx_strand_id
1 'polypeptide(L)'
;MASKYLNRLSFIDKICFDRAYSEFKIKSDEDNDENTFLLSLLETSEDFEPTTVRNAINFARSWAELGRPLSQRVLTRILYLCFLEPKFLNQMMFVTDIIQTRGWIFHAVSKMIQSKYDLFIQSIKENHPVWEFLIDSMLSDAKSKEDYVNVKYLDRPSSFLAEVMPLYWPSEETMRIEISSLVNSFFKFLLSVKSRTALNILNIYCYIFPENVVKIAKDELYQLSSDGLFILLKNNFLKMPTVDVEHGAILAAKMLPFNPKAALSLAESDQKSPDKESIIEMIKNFNASDHTFTFQLEN
;
A
#
# COMPACT_ATOMS: atom_id res chain seq x y z
N MET A 1 -18.80 11.72 -8.34
CA MET A 1 -18.19 12.99 -8.82
C MET A 1 -16.70 12.76 -9.02
N ALA A 2 -16.19 12.87 -10.25
CA ALA A 2 -14.75 12.89 -10.48
C ALA A 2 -14.16 14.11 -9.75
N SER A 3 -13.01 13.94 -9.08
CA SER A 3 -12.27 15.02 -8.44
C SER A 3 -12.04 16.17 -9.44
N LYS A 4 -12.15 17.44 -9.00
CA LYS A 4 -11.87 18.62 -9.85
C LYS A 4 -10.49 18.55 -10.53
N TYR A 5 -9.57 17.79 -9.95
CA TYR A 5 -8.21 17.58 -10.43
C TYR A 5 -8.09 16.63 -11.61
N LEU A 6 -8.98 15.63 -11.72
CA LEU A 6 -8.90 14.60 -12.77
C LEU A 6 -9.11 15.17 -14.17
N ASN A 7 -9.90 16.24 -14.29
CA ASN A 7 -10.10 16.97 -15.53
C ASN A 7 -8.83 17.72 -16.00
N ARG A 8 -7.82 17.82 -15.14
CA ARG A 8 -6.54 18.50 -15.44
C ARG A 8 -5.41 17.52 -15.74
N LEU A 9 -5.64 16.21 -15.66
CA LEU A 9 -4.64 15.22 -16.04
C LEU A 9 -4.24 15.39 -17.50
N SER A 10 -2.99 15.08 -17.83
CA SER A 10 -2.57 14.96 -19.22
C SER A 10 -3.44 13.92 -19.96
N PHE A 11 -3.51 14.01 -21.30
CA PHE A 11 -4.30 13.06 -22.09
C PHE A 11 -3.90 11.60 -21.83
N ILE A 12 -2.60 11.32 -21.73
CA ILE A 12 -2.07 9.98 -21.45
C ILE A 12 -2.49 9.53 -20.05
N ASP A 13 -2.34 10.40 -19.05
CA ASP A 13 -2.70 10.06 -17.67
C ASP A 13 -4.20 9.86 -17.49
N LYS A 14 -5.02 10.57 -18.28
CA LYS A 14 -6.46 10.36 -18.32
C LYS A 14 -6.82 8.96 -18.82
N ILE A 15 -6.14 8.43 -19.84
CA ILE A 15 -6.35 7.05 -20.30
C ILE A 15 -6.05 6.05 -19.17
N CYS A 16 -4.95 6.26 -18.44
CA CYS A 16 -4.60 5.40 -17.31
C CYS A 16 -5.63 5.49 -16.17
N PHE A 17 -6.13 6.69 -15.88
CA PHE A 17 -7.21 6.88 -14.93
C PHE A 17 -8.50 6.16 -15.38
N ASP A 18 -8.86 6.29 -16.65
CA ASP A 18 -10.06 5.65 -17.21
C ASP A 18 -9.94 4.12 -17.15
N ARG A 19 -8.73 3.55 -17.34
CA ARG A 19 -8.46 2.12 -17.08
C ARG A 19 -8.78 1.75 -15.64
N ALA A 20 -8.21 2.45 -14.66
CA ALA A 20 -8.48 2.18 -13.25
C ALA A 20 -9.97 2.29 -12.91
N TYR A 21 -10.63 3.33 -13.43
CA TYR A 21 -12.06 3.56 -13.23
C TYR A 21 -12.92 2.45 -13.86
N SER A 22 -12.54 1.96 -15.03
CA SER A 22 -13.23 0.85 -15.71
C SER A 22 -13.02 -0.47 -14.99
N GLU A 23 -11.80 -0.78 -14.56
CA GLU A 23 -11.48 -2.03 -13.87
C GLU A 23 -12.17 -2.15 -12.52
N PHE A 24 -12.18 -1.06 -11.76
CA PHE A 24 -12.85 -1.01 -10.46
C PHE A 24 -14.29 -0.50 -10.57
N LYS A 25 -14.90 -0.47 -11.77
CA LYS A 25 -16.22 0.12 -11.99
C LYS A 25 -17.24 -0.48 -11.01
N ILE A 26 -18.01 0.42 -10.39
CA ILE A 26 -19.14 0.06 -9.54
C ILE A 26 -20.13 -0.73 -10.41
N LYS A 27 -20.34 -2.00 -10.10
CA LYS A 27 -21.46 -2.77 -10.68
C LYS A 27 -22.74 -2.05 -10.25
N SER A 28 -23.57 -1.63 -11.20
CA SER A 28 -24.70 -0.71 -11.00
C SER A 28 -25.55 -1.08 -9.79
N ASP A 29 -25.94 -0.05 -9.02
CA ASP A 29 -26.83 -0.18 -7.85
C ASP A 29 -28.21 -0.78 -8.22
N GLU A 30 -28.60 -0.77 -9.50
CA GLU A 30 -29.85 -1.39 -10.00
C GLU A 30 -29.96 -2.90 -9.71
N ASP A 31 -28.83 -3.58 -9.42
CA ASP A 31 -28.83 -5.01 -9.07
C ASP A 31 -28.87 -5.29 -7.55
N ASN A 32 -28.99 -4.28 -6.67
CA ASN A 32 -28.76 -4.47 -5.22
C ASN A 32 -29.68 -3.69 -4.26
N ASP A 33 -30.94 -3.43 -4.63
CA ASP A 33 -31.96 -2.85 -3.73
C ASP A 33 -32.08 -3.59 -2.39
N GLU A 34 -31.76 -4.89 -2.35
CA GLU A 34 -31.74 -5.74 -1.14
C GLU A 34 -30.80 -5.21 -0.03
N ASN A 35 -29.78 -4.41 -0.37
CA ASN A 35 -28.80 -3.87 0.58
C ASN A 35 -29.21 -2.50 1.17
N THR A 36 -30.34 -1.92 0.75
CA THR A 36 -30.78 -0.57 1.15
C THR A 36 -31.01 -0.47 2.66
N PHE A 37 -31.55 -1.53 3.28
CA PHE A 37 -31.71 -1.60 4.72
C PHE A 37 -30.37 -1.52 5.46
N LEU A 38 -29.37 -2.30 5.03
CA LEU A 38 -28.02 -2.27 5.62
C LEU A 38 -27.39 -0.89 5.49
N LEU A 39 -27.54 -0.26 4.33
CA LEU A 39 -27.08 1.12 4.12
C LEU A 39 -27.76 2.07 5.11
N SER A 40 -29.07 1.98 5.30
CA SER A 40 -29.79 2.86 6.24
C SER A 40 -29.29 2.73 7.69
N LEU A 41 -28.85 1.53 8.12
CA LEU A 41 -28.29 1.32 9.45
C LEU A 41 -26.85 1.86 9.58
N LEU A 42 -26.12 1.93 8.47
CA LEU A 42 -24.73 2.40 8.43
C LEU A 42 -24.63 3.90 8.12
N GLU A 43 -25.64 4.48 7.46
CA GLU A 43 -25.79 5.90 7.12
C GLU A 43 -26.40 6.68 8.29
N THR A 44 -25.81 6.55 9.47
CA THR A 44 -25.99 7.51 10.56
C THR A 44 -24.96 8.65 10.43
N SER A 45 -25.26 9.84 10.93
CA SER A 45 -24.39 11.03 10.92
C SER A 45 -22.98 10.80 11.50
N GLU A 46 -22.13 11.83 11.54
CA GLU A 46 -20.84 11.77 12.26
C GLU A 46 -21.00 11.27 13.70
N ASP A 47 -22.14 11.58 14.33
CA ASP A 47 -22.62 10.94 15.55
C ASP A 47 -23.36 9.64 15.21
N PHE A 48 -22.68 8.50 15.32
CA PHE A 48 -23.27 7.18 15.18
C PHE A 48 -23.15 6.37 16.46
N GLU A 49 -24.14 5.52 16.73
CA GLU A 49 -24.12 4.64 17.89
C GLU A 49 -23.27 3.39 17.60
N PRO A 50 -22.18 3.12 18.34
CA PRO A 50 -21.27 2.02 18.01
C PRO A 50 -21.89 0.63 18.03
N THR A 51 -22.91 0.42 18.86
CA THR A 51 -23.71 -0.81 18.96
C THR A 51 -24.51 -1.06 17.68
N THR A 52 -25.19 -0.03 17.16
CA THR A 52 -25.96 -0.09 15.91
C THR A 52 -25.05 -0.41 14.71
N VAL A 53 -23.90 0.27 14.61
CA VAL A 53 -22.90 -0.02 13.56
C VAL A 53 -22.38 -1.44 13.67
N ARG A 54 -22.04 -1.91 14.88
CA ARG A 54 -21.56 -3.28 15.10
C ARG A 54 -22.60 -4.31 14.66
N ASN A 55 -23.87 -4.09 15.00
CA ASN A 55 -24.97 -4.96 14.59
C ASN A 55 -25.15 -4.98 13.07
N ALA A 56 -25.03 -3.83 12.41
CA ALA A 56 -25.10 -3.74 10.95
C ALA A 56 -23.96 -4.49 10.26
N ILE A 57 -22.72 -4.40 10.77
CA ILE A 57 -21.57 -5.15 10.23
C ILE A 57 -21.77 -6.66 10.47
N ASN A 58 -22.25 -7.06 11.64
CA ASN A 58 -22.57 -8.47 11.93
C ASN A 58 -23.66 -9.01 11.00
N PHE A 59 -24.69 -8.21 10.71
CA PHE A 59 -25.71 -8.59 9.75
C PHE A 59 -25.13 -8.71 8.34
N ALA A 60 -24.28 -7.77 7.91
CA ALA A 60 -23.61 -7.84 6.62
C ALA A 60 -22.77 -9.12 6.49
N ARG A 61 -22.11 -9.54 7.58
CA ARG A 61 -21.42 -10.84 7.64
C ARG A 61 -22.38 -12.00 7.41
N SER A 62 -23.45 -12.11 8.20
CA SER A 62 -24.44 -13.17 8.03
C SER A 62 -25.06 -13.19 6.63
N TRP A 63 -25.27 -12.00 6.04
CA TRP A 63 -25.73 -11.86 4.67
C TRP A 63 -24.75 -12.47 3.67
N ALA A 64 -23.46 -12.15 3.80
CA ALA A 64 -22.41 -12.71 2.97
C ALA A 64 -22.24 -14.23 3.16
N GLU A 65 -22.34 -14.73 4.40
CA GLU A 65 -22.28 -16.17 4.71
C GLU A 65 -23.42 -16.96 4.05
N LEU A 66 -24.59 -16.34 3.84
CA LEU A 66 -25.70 -16.91 3.09
C LEU A 66 -25.50 -16.88 1.55
N GLY A 67 -24.31 -16.49 1.09
CA GLY A 67 -24.00 -16.35 -0.34
C GLY A 67 -24.66 -15.15 -1.00
N ARG A 68 -25.22 -14.21 -0.22
CA ARG A 68 -25.83 -12.99 -0.76
C ARG A 68 -24.76 -11.93 -1.00
N PRO A 69 -24.80 -11.23 -2.15
CA PRO A 69 -23.82 -10.19 -2.44
C PRO A 69 -24.04 -8.98 -1.52
N LEU A 70 -22.93 -8.45 -1.00
CA LEU A 70 -22.92 -7.14 -0.36
C LEU A 70 -22.64 -6.07 -1.40
N SER A 71 -23.45 -5.01 -1.38
CA SER A 71 -23.24 -3.90 -2.29
C SER A 71 -21.93 -3.17 -1.97
N GLN A 72 -21.29 -2.65 -3.01
CA GLN A 72 -20.05 -1.89 -2.86
C GLN A 72 -20.24 -0.67 -1.94
N ARG A 73 -21.42 -0.05 -1.95
CA ARG A 73 -21.76 1.07 -1.06
C ARG A 73 -21.70 0.66 0.41
N VAL A 74 -22.22 -0.52 0.76
CA VAL A 74 -22.15 -1.05 2.13
C VAL A 74 -20.70 -1.23 2.55
N LEU A 75 -19.89 -1.88 1.73
CA LEU A 75 -18.48 -2.15 2.02
C LEU A 75 -17.66 -0.87 2.15
N THR A 76 -17.87 0.08 1.24
CA THR A 76 -17.26 1.42 1.31
C THR A 76 -17.65 2.13 2.60
N ARG A 77 -18.90 2.02 3.04
CA ARG A 77 -19.35 2.66 4.28
C ARG A 77 -18.78 1.98 5.53
N ILE A 78 -18.68 0.65 5.56
CA ILE A 78 -18.05 -0.08 6.67
C ILE A 78 -16.58 0.32 6.80
N LEU A 79 -15.83 0.37 5.70
CA LEU A 79 -14.42 0.79 5.72
C LEU A 79 -14.28 2.25 6.19
N TYR A 80 -15.14 3.15 5.70
CA TYR A 80 -15.20 4.53 6.19
C TYR A 80 -15.37 4.59 7.72
N LEU A 81 -16.28 3.80 8.28
CA LEU A 81 -16.50 3.74 9.72
C LEU A 81 -15.29 3.16 10.47
N CYS A 82 -14.53 2.23 9.87
CA CYS A 82 -13.28 1.73 10.46
C CYS A 82 -12.16 2.78 10.52
N PHE A 83 -12.17 3.77 9.61
CA PHE A 83 -11.27 4.92 9.72
C PHE A 83 -11.62 5.83 10.88
N LEU A 84 -12.92 6.02 11.16
CA LEU A 84 -13.39 6.83 12.29
C LEU A 84 -13.23 6.10 13.63
N GLU A 85 -13.51 4.80 13.65
CA GLU A 85 -13.56 3.96 14.85
C GLU A 85 -12.88 2.61 14.56
N PRO A 86 -11.55 2.51 14.79
CA PRO A 86 -10.76 1.32 14.47
C PRO A 86 -11.23 0.03 15.14
N LYS A 87 -12.02 0.13 16.22
CA LYS A 87 -12.62 -1.01 16.92
C LYS A 87 -13.56 -1.87 16.06
N PHE A 88 -13.98 -1.38 14.90
CA PHE A 88 -14.80 -2.13 13.94
C PHE A 88 -13.99 -3.01 12.99
N LEU A 89 -12.66 -2.88 12.97
CA LEU A 89 -11.81 -3.57 12.01
C LEU A 89 -11.93 -5.09 12.11
N ASN A 90 -11.97 -5.64 13.33
CA ASN A 90 -12.10 -7.08 13.54
C ASN A 90 -13.39 -7.63 12.90
N GLN A 91 -14.51 -6.91 13.03
CA GLN A 91 -15.78 -7.30 12.40
C GLN A 91 -15.72 -7.18 10.88
N MET A 92 -15.06 -6.14 10.39
CA MET A 92 -14.84 -5.96 8.97
C MET A 92 -14.01 -7.10 8.36
N MET A 93 -12.95 -7.55 9.02
CA MET A 93 -12.10 -8.65 8.53
C MET A 93 -12.91 -9.93 8.28
N PHE A 94 -13.82 -10.28 9.19
CA PHE A 94 -14.70 -11.44 8.98
C PHE A 94 -15.61 -11.29 7.75
N VAL A 95 -16.06 -10.07 7.45
CA VAL A 95 -16.87 -9.79 6.25
C VAL A 95 -16.00 -9.91 5.00
N THR A 96 -14.77 -9.39 5.04
CA THR A 96 -13.89 -9.35 3.87
C THR A 96 -13.28 -10.70 3.54
N ASP A 97 -13.15 -11.64 4.48
CA ASP A 97 -12.72 -13.01 4.20
C ASP A 97 -13.69 -13.75 3.26
N ILE A 98 -14.97 -13.38 3.29
CA ILE A 98 -16.02 -13.99 2.45
C ILE A 98 -16.09 -13.32 1.06
N ILE A 99 -15.70 -12.05 0.98
CA ILE A 99 -15.83 -11.25 -0.24
C ILE A 99 -14.61 -11.41 -1.13
N GLN A 100 -14.83 -12.02 -2.29
CA GLN A 100 -13.76 -12.30 -3.26
C GLN A 100 -13.24 -11.04 -3.97
N THR A 101 -14.09 -10.07 -4.30
CA THR A 101 -13.67 -8.89 -5.06
C THR A 101 -13.20 -7.77 -4.14
N ARG A 102 -12.06 -7.15 -4.46
CA ARG A 102 -11.44 -6.07 -3.65
C ARG A 102 -11.60 -4.67 -4.25
N GLY A 103 -12.25 -4.54 -5.40
CA GLY A 103 -12.42 -3.25 -6.10
C GLY A 103 -13.14 -2.17 -5.27
N TRP A 104 -13.96 -2.56 -4.29
CA TRP A 104 -14.60 -1.62 -3.36
C TRP A 104 -13.60 -0.85 -2.47
N ILE A 105 -12.39 -1.40 -2.24
CA ILE A 105 -11.32 -0.72 -1.49
C ILE A 105 -10.89 0.53 -2.25
N PHE A 106 -10.73 0.45 -3.58
CA PHE A 106 -10.36 1.58 -4.41
C PHE A 106 -11.33 2.76 -4.21
N HIS A 107 -12.63 2.50 -4.24
CA HIS A 107 -13.64 3.55 -4.07
C HIS A 107 -13.75 4.06 -2.64
N ALA A 108 -13.56 3.19 -1.66
CA ALA A 108 -13.56 3.58 -0.26
C ALA A 108 -12.40 4.53 0.04
N VAL A 109 -11.20 4.18 -0.41
CA VAL A 109 -10.00 5.02 -0.24
C VAL A 109 -10.13 6.30 -1.04
N SER A 110 -10.63 6.27 -2.28
CA SER A 110 -10.83 7.50 -3.06
C SER A 110 -11.80 8.45 -2.36
N LYS A 111 -12.91 7.91 -1.81
CA LYS A 111 -13.89 8.70 -1.05
C LYS A 111 -13.27 9.29 0.21
N MET A 112 -12.45 8.53 0.93
CA MET A 112 -11.72 9.03 2.11
C MET A 112 -10.80 10.20 1.75
N ILE A 113 -9.98 10.04 0.71
CA ILE A 113 -9.07 11.09 0.23
C ILE A 113 -9.85 12.35 -0.17
N GLN A 114 -10.97 12.20 -0.86
CA GLN A 114 -11.75 13.34 -1.37
C GLN A 114 -12.57 14.07 -0.32
N SER A 115 -13.16 13.33 0.64
CA SER A 115 -14.13 13.88 1.60
C SER A 115 -13.57 14.15 2.99
N LYS A 116 -12.50 13.43 3.38
CA LYS A 116 -11.90 13.43 4.71
C LYS A 116 -10.37 13.33 4.60
N TYR A 117 -9.78 14.18 3.77
CA TYR A 117 -8.34 14.18 3.48
C TYR A 117 -7.49 14.25 4.76
N ASP A 118 -7.82 15.16 5.68
CA ASP A 118 -7.05 15.33 6.92
C ASP A 118 -7.04 14.06 7.77
N LEU A 119 -8.20 13.39 7.90
CA LEU A 119 -8.33 12.11 8.60
C LEU A 119 -7.53 11.02 7.89
N PHE A 120 -7.56 10.98 6.55
CA PHE A 120 -6.75 10.03 5.78
C PHE A 120 -5.25 10.22 6.06
N ILE A 121 -4.76 11.46 6.02
CA ILE A 121 -3.37 11.80 6.31
C ILE A 121 -2.98 11.46 7.74
N GLN A 122 -3.83 11.83 8.71
CA GLN A 122 -3.62 11.51 10.12
C GLN A 122 -3.53 10.00 10.34
N SER A 123 -4.41 9.23 9.70
CA SER A 123 -4.41 7.77 9.81
C SER A 123 -3.08 7.14 9.36
N ILE A 124 -2.40 7.72 8.37
CA ILE A 124 -1.08 7.27 7.92
C ILE A 124 -0.03 7.65 8.96
N LYS A 125 -0.05 8.90 9.44
CA LYS A 125 0.92 9.40 10.43
C LYS A 125 0.87 8.62 11.75
N GLU A 126 -0.32 8.27 12.19
CA GLU A 126 -0.56 7.65 13.50
C GLU A 126 -0.62 6.12 13.45
N ASN A 127 -0.34 5.50 12.29
CA ASN A 127 -0.39 4.05 12.09
C ASN A 127 -1.75 3.44 12.48
N HIS A 128 -2.84 4.04 11.99
CA HIS A 128 -4.18 3.57 12.31
C HIS A 128 -4.36 2.08 11.95
N PRO A 129 -5.01 1.25 12.80
CA PRO A 129 -5.11 -0.19 12.59
C PRO A 129 -5.74 -0.60 11.26
N VAL A 130 -6.63 0.24 10.69
CA VAL A 130 -7.25 -0.01 9.38
C VAL A 130 -6.22 -0.27 8.28
N TRP A 131 -5.01 0.27 8.43
CA TRP A 131 -3.92 0.08 7.49
C TRP A 131 -3.35 -1.33 7.48
N GLU A 132 -3.48 -2.11 8.56
CA GLU A 132 -3.06 -3.52 8.55
C GLU A 132 -3.83 -4.29 7.47
N PHE A 133 -5.15 -4.17 7.47
CA PHE A 133 -6.03 -4.75 6.45
C PHE A 133 -5.77 -4.18 5.04
N LEU A 134 -5.60 -2.86 4.91
CA LEU A 134 -5.41 -2.22 3.62
C LEU A 134 -4.06 -2.56 2.98
N ILE A 135 -3.00 -2.58 3.78
CA ILE A 135 -1.64 -2.93 3.33
C ILE A 135 -1.64 -4.36 2.82
N ASP A 136 -2.21 -5.31 3.57
CA ASP A 136 -2.26 -6.71 3.14
C ASP A 136 -3.03 -6.87 1.82
N SER A 137 -4.18 -6.20 1.71
CA SER A 137 -5.00 -6.23 0.49
C SER A 137 -4.28 -5.63 -0.73
N MET A 138 -3.63 -4.48 -0.55
CA MET A 138 -2.93 -3.78 -1.63
C MET A 138 -1.61 -4.46 -2.02
N LEU A 139 -0.89 -5.03 -1.06
CA LEU A 139 0.33 -5.79 -1.32
C LEU A 139 0.01 -7.10 -2.03
N SER A 140 -1.06 -7.79 -1.64
CA SER A 140 -1.53 -9.00 -2.33
C SER A 140 -1.89 -8.71 -3.79
N ASP A 141 -2.64 -7.63 -4.04
CA ASP A 141 -2.95 -7.16 -5.39
C ASP A 141 -1.68 -6.83 -6.19
N ALA A 142 -0.71 -6.13 -5.58
CA ALA A 142 0.56 -5.79 -6.21
C ALA A 142 1.41 -7.02 -6.57
N LYS A 143 1.53 -7.99 -5.65
CA LYS A 143 2.25 -9.24 -5.88
C LYS A 143 1.59 -10.11 -6.95
N SER A 144 0.26 -10.14 -7.00
CA SER A 144 -0.47 -10.88 -8.06
C SER A 144 -0.24 -10.33 -9.48
N LYS A 145 0.29 -9.10 -9.58
CA LYS A 145 0.54 -8.35 -10.81
C LYS A 145 2.03 -8.01 -10.98
N GLU A 146 2.93 -8.78 -10.36
CA GLU A 146 4.38 -8.56 -10.42
C GLU A 146 4.92 -8.52 -11.86
N ASP A 147 4.30 -9.27 -12.79
CA ASP A 147 4.70 -9.26 -14.21
C ASP A 147 4.51 -7.87 -14.87
N TYR A 148 3.71 -6.98 -14.27
CA TYR A 148 3.47 -5.63 -14.79
C TYR A 148 4.47 -4.60 -14.30
N VAL A 149 5.39 -4.96 -13.40
CA VAL A 149 6.38 -4.05 -12.80
C VAL A 149 7.25 -3.38 -13.88
N ASN A 150 7.64 -4.12 -14.92
CA ASN A 150 8.44 -3.63 -16.05
C ASN A 150 7.59 -3.03 -17.19
N VAL A 151 6.27 -3.10 -17.08
CA VAL A 151 5.36 -2.57 -18.11
C VAL A 151 5.15 -1.08 -17.83
N LYS A 152 5.40 -0.26 -18.87
CA LYS A 152 5.16 1.19 -18.81
C LYS A 152 3.73 1.46 -18.38
N TYR A 153 3.54 2.51 -17.58
CA TYR A 153 2.25 2.79 -16.94
C TYR A 153 1.07 2.83 -17.92
N LEU A 154 1.26 3.41 -19.11
CA LEU A 154 0.23 3.50 -20.16
C LEU A 154 -0.12 2.16 -20.82
N ASP A 155 0.82 1.22 -20.80
CA ASP A 155 0.74 -0.06 -21.51
C ASP A 155 0.28 -1.20 -20.58
N ARG A 156 0.06 -0.92 -19.29
CA ARG A 156 -0.38 -1.95 -18.34
C ARG A 156 -1.77 -2.46 -18.70
N PRO A 157 -1.98 -3.79 -18.69
CA PRO A 157 -3.25 -4.40 -19.03
C PRO A 157 -4.29 -4.21 -17.91
N SER A 158 -3.85 -3.96 -16.68
CA SER A 158 -4.71 -3.74 -15.52
C SER A 158 -4.10 -2.69 -14.58
N SER A 159 -4.92 -2.13 -13.70
CA SER A 159 -4.56 -1.19 -12.65
C SER A 159 -4.37 -1.90 -11.30
N PHE A 160 -3.61 -1.26 -10.42
CA PHE A 160 -3.38 -1.72 -9.06
C PHE A 160 -4.31 -1.00 -8.07
N LEU A 161 -4.77 -1.69 -7.02
CA LEU A 161 -5.64 -1.09 -6.00
C LEU A 161 -5.01 0.16 -5.37
N ALA A 162 -3.71 0.11 -5.10
CA ALA A 162 -3.01 1.21 -4.45
C ALA A 162 -2.92 2.47 -5.34
N GLU A 163 -3.04 2.36 -6.67
CA GLU A 163 -3.02 3.53 -7.59
C GLU A 163 -4.05 4.60 -7.20
N VAL A 164 -5.11 4.23 -6.47
CA VAL A 164 -6.07 5.17 -5.89
C VAL A 164 -5.41 6.34 -5.16
N MET A 165 -4.31 6.11 -4.41
CA MET A 165 -3.71 7.15 -3.59
C MET A 165 -3.12 8.28 -4.43
N PRO A 166 -2.17 8.02 -5.37
CA PRO A 166 -1.64 9.06 -6.24
C PRO A 166 -2.69 9.61 -7.21
N LEU A 167 -3.64 8.80 -7.70
CA LEU A 167 -4.68 9.27 -8.62
C LEU A 167 -5.61 10.32 -7.99
N TYR A 168 -5.88 10.20 -6.69
CA TYR A 168 -6.73 11.13 -5.95
C TYR A 168 -5.93 12.11 -5.07
N TRP A 169 -4.59 12.07 -5.14
CA TRP A 169 -3.73 12.95 -4.35
C TRP A 169 -3.95 14.41 -4.75
N PRO A 170 -4.11 15.34 -3.78
CA PRO A 170 -4.32 16.74 -4.10
C PRO A 170 -3.08 17.36 -4.73
N SER A 171 -3.30 18.31 -5.64
CA SER A 171 -2.23 19.09 -6.26
C SER A 171 -2.63 20.56 -6.39
N GLU A 172 -1.71 21.41 -5.98
CA GLU A 172 -1.81 22.87 -6.07
C GLU A 172 -1.60 23.38 -7.51
N GLU A 173 -1.00 22.57 -8.40
CA GLU A 173 -0.79 22.93 -9.80
C GLU A 173 -2.13 23.26 -10.47
N THR A 174 -2.22 24.40 -11.15
CA THR A 174 -3.51 24.91 -11.65
C THR A 174 -3.89 24.38 -13.03
N MET A 175 -2.95 23.87 -13.83
CA MET A 175 -3.18 23.32 -15.17
C MET A 175 -2.20 22.17 -15.51
N ARG A 176 -2.69 21.17 -16.25
CA ARG A 176 -1.92 20.02 -16.80
C ARG A 176 -1.03 19.29 -15.79
N ILE A 177 -1.63 18.34 -15.09
CA ILE A 177 -0.93 17.52 -14.10
C ILE A 177 -0.51 16.20 -14.74
N GLU A 178 0.75 15.83 -14.51
CA GLU A 178 1.25 14.50 -14.81
C GLU A 178 1.09 13.57 -13.60
N ILE A 179 0.76 12.30 -13.84
CA ILE A 179 0.67 11.31 -12.75
C ILE A 179 2.01 11.18 -12.01
N SER A 180 3.12 11.36 -12.73
CA SER A 180 4.47 11.35 -12.18
C SER A 180 4.64 12.42 -11.08
N SER A 181 4.06 13.61 -11.26
CA SER A 181 4.09 14.71 -10.27
C SER A 181 3.29 14.33 -9.02
N LEU A 182 2.10 13.74 -9.19
CA LEU A 182 1.26 13.27 -8.08
C LEU A 182 1.93 12.16 -7.28
N VAL A 183 2.46 11.15 -7.98
CA VAL A 183 3.22 10.04 -7.37
C VAL A 183 4.41 10.60 -6.58
N ASN A 184 5.16 11.53 -7.18
CA ASN A 184 6.32 12.10 -6.51
C ASN A 184 5.95 12.92 -5.27
N SER A 185 4.88 13.72 -5.35
CA SER A 185 4.35 14.48 -4.22
C SER A 185 3.91 13.56 -3.08
N PHE A 186 3.19 12.49 -3.42
CA PHE A 186 2.75 11.49 -2.47
C PHE A 186 3.93 10.76 -1.80
N PHE A 187 4.94 10.33 -2.55
CA PHE A 187 6.10 9.63 -1.99
C PHE A 187 6.94 10.54 -1.08
N LYS A 188 7.10 11.81 -1.44
CA LYS A 188 7.73 12.81 -0.56
C LYS A 188 6.98 12.96 0.76
N PHE A 189 5.65 12.91 0.72
CA PHE A 189 4.85 12.88 1.95
C PHE A 189 5.12 11.61 2.78
N LEU A 190 5.16 10.42 2.17
CA LEU A 190 5.43 9.18 2.90
C LEU A 190 6.81 9.20 3.59
N LEU A 191 7.84 9.67 2.88
CA LEU A 191 9.20 9.80 3.41
C LEU A 191 9.35 10.90 4.46
N SER A 192 8.52 11.95 4.44
CA SER A 192 8.57 12.98 5.49
C SER A 192 7.91 12.52 6.79
N VAL A 193 6.87 11.68 6.69
CA VAL A 193 6.14 11.14 7.84
C VAL A 193 6.91 10.02 8.54
N LYS A 194 7.57 9.14 7.79
CA LYS A 194 8.38 8.01 8.31
C LYS A 194 7.64 7.10 9.33
N SER A 195 6.31 7.05 9.27
CA SER A 195 5.52 6.12 10.06
C SER A 195 5.61 4.71 9.46
N ARG A 196 5.33 3.67 10.27
CA ARG A 196 5.31 2.28 9.80
C ARG A 196 4.34 2.12 8.63
N THR A 197 3.15 2.72 8.71
CA THR A 197 2.18 2.73 7.63
C THR A 197 2.75 3.41 6.38
N ALA A 198 3.38 4.57 6.52
CA ALA A 198 3.93 5.29 5.37
C ALA A 198 5.00 4.46 4.64
N LEU A 199 5.90 3.82 5.39
CA LEU A 199 6.93 2.95 4.83
C LEU A 199 6.34 1.69 4.19
N ASN A 200 5.33 1.07 4.80
CA ASN A 200 4.65 -0.08 4.20
C ASN A 200 3.95 0.28 2.89
N ILE A 201 3.28 1.45 2.84
CA ILE A 201 2.70 1.97 1.60
C ILE A 201 3.81 2.16 0.56
N LEU A 202 4.91 2.82 0.90
CA LEU A 202 6.03 3.03 -0.03
C LEU A 202 6.60 1.71 -0.58
N ASN A 203 6.64 0.66 0.24
CA ASN A 203 7.08 -0.67 -0.17
C ASN A 203 6.15 -1.33 -1.20
N ILE A 204 4.84 -1.15 -1.09
CA ILE A 204 3.89 -1.58 -2.14
C ILE A 204 4.22 -0.91 -3.47
N TYR A 205 4.63 0.36 -3.43
CA TYR A 205 4.98 1.11 -4.63
C TYR A 205 6.28 0.68 -5.31
N CYS A 206 7.11 -0.16 -4.68
CA CYS A 206 8.22 -0.81 -5.39
C CYS A 206 7.72 -1.70 -6.53
N TYR A 207 6.48 -2.19 -6.46
CA TYR A 207 5.85 -2.98 -7.52
C TYR A 207 5.14 -2.11 -8.56
N ILE A 208 4.68 -0.91 -8.17
CA ILE A 208 3.74 -0.11 -8.98
C ILE A 208 4.44 1.05 -9.68
N PHE A 209 5.35 1.76 -9.01
CA PHE A 209 6.10 2.87 -9.61
C PHE A 209 7.58 2.78 -9.22
N PRO A 210 8.28 1.69 -9.58
CA PRO A 210 9.65 1.41 -9.12
C PRO A 210 10.64 2.53 -9.44
N GLU A 211 10.57 3.12 -10.64
CA GLU A 211 11.43 4.24 -11.04
C GLU A 211 11.26 5.47 -10.14
N ASN A 212 10.00 5.82 -9.82
CA ASN A 212 9.69 6.94 -8.94
C ASN A 212 10.17 6.66 -7.50
N VAL A 213 10.01 5.43 -7.01
CA VAL A 213 10.51 5.03 -5.68
C VAL A 213 12.03 5.17 -5.62
N VAL A 214 12.77 4.60 -6.58
CA VAL A 214 14.24 4.69 -6.61
C VAL A 214 14.71 6.13 -6.70
N LYS A 215 14.05 6.96 -7.53
CA LYS A 215 14.40 8.37 -7.69
C LYS A 215 14.23 9.16 -6.39
N ILE A 216 13.18 8.88 -5.63
CA ILE A 216 12.82 9.66 -4.43
C ILE A 216 13.48 9.12 -3.17
N ALA A 217 13.59 7.80 -3.03
CA ALA A 217 14.19 7.13 -1.88
C ALA A 217 15.70 6.88 -2.05
N LYS A 218 16.36 7.51 -3.03
CA LYS A 218 17.78 7.27 -3.36
C LYS A 218 18.71 7.34 -2.14
N ASP A 219 18.48 8.30 -1.26
CA ASP A 219 19.29 8.51 -0.05
C ASP A 219 18.66 7.86 1.21
N GLU A 220 17.51 7.19 1.05
CA GLU A 220 16.76 6.53 2.11
C GLU A 220 16.43 5.06 1.76
N LEU A 221 17.27 4.41 0.94
CA LEU A 221 17.04 3.01 0.52
C LEU A 221 16.92 2.05 1.71
N TYR A 222 17.61 2.36 2.82
CA TYR A 222 17.55 1.60 4.06
C TYR A 222 16.16 1.61 4.70
N GLN A 223 15.24 2.48 4.29
CA GLN A 223 13.85 2.51 4.74
C GLN A 223 12.97 1.49 3.99
N LEU A 224 13.39 1.03 2.82
CA LEU A 224 12.67 0.02 2.05
C LEU A 224 12.81 -1.37 2.70
N SER A 225 11.83 -2.24 2.49
CA SER A 225 11.83 -3.62 2.97
C SER A 225 12.73 -4.50 2.09
N SER A 226 13.06 -5.69 2.59
CA SER A 226 13.80 -6.71 1.81
C SER A 226 13.09 -7.04 0.50
N ASP A 227 11.77 -7.30 0.54
CA ASP A 227 10.93 -7.54 -0.64
C ASP A 227 10.97 -6.37 -1.64
N GLY A 228 10.84 -5.13 -1.14
CA GLY A 228 10.89 -3.94 -1.99
C GLY A 228 12.24 -3.80 -2.71
N LEU A 229 13.34 -3.94 -1.97
CA LEU A 229 14.70 -3.92 -2.53
C LEU A 229 14.91 -5.05 -3.53
N PHE A 230 14.43 -6.26 -3.23
CA PHE A 230 14.53 -7.41 -4.14
C PHE A 230 13.86 -7.11 -5.49
N ILE A 231 12.64 -6.57 -5.48
CA ILE A 231 11.92 -6.24 -6.72
C ILE A 231 12.66 -5.17 -7.54
N LEU A 232 13.19 -4.13 -6.88
CA LEU A 232 13.92 -3.07 -7.56
C LEU A 232 15.22 -3.58 -8.20
N LEU A 233 15.94 -4.47 -7.51
CA LEU A 233 17.19 -5.05 -8.00
C LEU A 233 16.95 -6.11 -9.08
N LYS A 234 16.01 -7.04 -8.87
CA LYS A 234 15.63 -8.11 -9.81
C LYS A 234 15.26 -7.54 -11.18
N ASN A 235 14.60 -6.39 -11.19
CA ASN A 235 14.12 -5.74 -12.40
C ASN A 235 15.04 -4.60 -12.90
N ASN A 236 16.25 -4.47 -12.35
CA ASN A 236 17.26 -3.49 -12.77
C ASN A 236 16.87 -2.00 -12.63
N PHE A 237 15.88 -1.66 -11.78
CA PHE A 237 15.56 -0.27 -11.46
C PHE A 237 16.59 0.36 -10.51
N LEU A 238 17.17 -0.46 -9.64
CA LEU A 238 18.23 -0.07 -8.72
C LEU A 238 19.52 -0.80 -9.11
N LYS A 239 20.63 -0.07 -9.17
CA LYS A 239 21.95 -0.71 -9.19
C LYS A 239 22.32 -1.12 -7.78
N MET A 240 22.97 -2.28 -7.67
CA MET A 240 23.44 -2.80 -6.38
C MET A 240 24.23 -1.73 -5.63
N PRO A 241 23.78 -1.28 -4.44
CA PRO A 241 24.58 -0.38 -3.62
C PRO A 241 25.80 -1.15 -3.12
N THR A 242 26.99 -0.60 -3.35
CA THR A 242 28.26 -1.20 -2.91
C THR A 242 28.87 -0.48 -1.72
N VAL A 243 28.40 0.73 -1.43
CA VAL A 243 28.90 1.58 -0.34
C VAL A 243 27.71 2.37 0.23
N ASP A 244 27.54 2.33 1.56
CA ASP A 244 26.70 3.25 2.32
C ASP A 244 27.32 3.42 3.71
N VAL A 245 27.90 4.59 3.95
CA VAL A 245 28.68 4.90 5.16
C VAL A 245 27.78 5.04 6.39
N GLU A 246 26.49 5.34 6.19
CA GLU A 246 25.59 5.64 7.30
C GLU A 246 24.67 4.46 7.66
N HIS A 247 24.21 3.71 6.65
CA HIS A 247 23.18 2.67 6.83
C HIS A 247 23.53 1.35 6.12
N GLY A 248 24.79 1.17 5.73
CA GLY A 248 25.25 -0.02 4.99
C GLY A 248 24.95 -1.34 5.68
N ALA A 249 25.04 -1.43 7.01
CA ALA A 249 24.73 -2.64 7.76
C ALA A 249 23.24 -2.97 7.73
N ILE A 250 22.36 -1.97 7.86
CA ILE A 250 20.90 -2.14 7.79
C ILE A 250 20.49 -2.61 6.39
N LEU A 251 21.04 -1.99 5.35
CA LEU A 251 20.81 -2.40 3.97
C LEU A 251 21.32 -3.82 3.71
N ALA A 252 22.52 -4.14 4.18
CA ALA A 252 23.11 -5.46 4.04
C ALA A 252 22.24 -6.56 4.65
N ALA A 253 21.73 -6.35 5.87
CA ALA A 253 20.83 -7.30 6.52
C ALA A 253 19.57 -7.58 5.68
N LYS A 254 19.01 -6.55 5.04
CA LYS A 254 17.84 -6.69 4.15
C LYS A 254 18.16 -7.38 2.82
N MET A 255 19.39 -7.27 2.35
CA MET A 255 19.84 -7.85 1.08
C MET A 255 20.39 -9.26 1.22
N LEU A 256 20.77 -9.67 2.43
CA LEU A 256 21.34 -10.98 2.74
C LEU A 256 20.55 -12.15 2.13
N PRO A 257 19.20 -12.21 2.16
CA PRO A 257 18.46 -13.36 1.65
C PRO A 257 18.65 -13.64 0.15
N PHE A 258 19.00 -12.62 -0.65
CA PHE A 258 19.07 -12.75 -2.10
C PHE A 258 20.40 -12.29 -2.71
N ASN A 259 21.28 -11.62 -1.96
CA ASN A 259 22.65 -11.32 -2.39
C ASN A 259 23.65 -11.25 -1.22
N PRO A 260 24.06 -12.41 -0.66
CA PRO A 260 24.97 -12.46 0.49
C PRO A 260 26.34 -11.82 0.23
N LYS A 261 26.88 -11.97 -0.98
CA LYS A 261 28.21 -11.46 -1.33
C LYS A 261 28.25 -9.94 -1.31
N ALA A 262 27.25 -9.29 -1.91
CA ALA A 262 27.16 -7.82 -1.90
C ALA A 262 26.82 -7.28 -0.51
N ALA A 263 26.00 -8.01 0.27
CA ALA A 263 25.64 -7.63 1.63
C ALA A 263 26.87 -7.47 2.54
N LEU A 264 27.84 -8.38 2.48
CA LEU A 264 29.04 -8.28 3.31
C LEU A 264 29.85 -7.00 3.02
N SER A 265 30.15 -6.73 1.75
CA SER A 265 30.89 -5.51 1.37
C SER A 265 30.16 -4.23 1.77
N LEU A 266 28.83 -4.24 1.68
CA LEU A 266 28.01 -3.09 2.08
C LEU A 266 28.02 -2.89 3.60
N ALA A 267 27.91 -3.97 4.38
CA ALA A 267 28.00 -3.92 5.84
C ALA A 267 29.37 -3.42 6.31
N GLU A 268 30.45 -3.86 5.67
CA GLU A 268 31.82 -3.43 5.99
C GLU A 268 32.03 -1.92 5.74
N SER A 269 31.34 -1.36 4.74
CA SER A 269 31.39 0.07 4.39
C SER A 269 30.71 1.01 5.39
N ASP A 270 29.82 0.48 6.24
CA ASP A 270 29.09 1.25 7.27
C ASP A 270 30.06 1.72 8.37
N GLN A 271 29.92 2.97 8.82
CA GLN A 271 30.73 3.53 9.90
C GLN A 271 29.91 4.06 11.08
N LYS A 272 28.57 4.03 10.99
CA LYS A 272 27.67 4.72 11.93
C LYS A 272 26.67 3.80 12.63
N SER A 273 26.32 2.66 12.04
CA SER A 273 25.32 1.76 12.62
C SER A 273 25.82 1.10 13.90
N PRO A 274 25.08 1.14 15.02
CA PRO A 274 25.51 0.56 16.29
C PRO A 274 25.64 -0.98 16.23
N ASP A 275 24.78 -1.63 15.44
CA ASP A 275 24.71 -3.10 15.33
C ASP A 275 25.59 -3.67 14.22
N LYS A 276 26.49 -2.86 13.65
CA LYS A 276 27.31 -3.23 12.49
C LYS A 276 28.05 -4.56 12.70
N GLU A 277 28.77 -4.69 13.81
CA GLU A 277 29.62 -5.87 14.07
C GLU A 277 28.79 -7.15 14.14
N SER A 278 27.65 -7.12 14.85
CA SER A 278 26.72 -8.25 14.92
C SER A 278 26.13 -8.61 13.55
N ILE A 279 25.83 -7.61 12.71
CA ILE A 279 25.33 -7.86 11.35
C ILE A 279 26.43 -8.48 10.47
N ILE A 280 27.68 -8.00 10.56
CA ILE A 280 28.81 -8.59 9.82
C ILE A 280 29.03 -10.04 10.24
N GLU A 281 28.99 -10.33 11.53
CA GLU A 281 29.12 -11.68 12.05
C GLU A 281 27.98 -12.58 11.58
N MET A 282 26.74 -12.09 11.62
CA MET A 282 25.57 -12.78 11.08
C MET A 282 25.76 -13.12 9.60
N ILE A 283 26.21 -12.16 8.78
CA ILE A 283 26.43 -12.36 7.34
C ILE A 283 27.54 -13.38 7.08
N LYS A 284 28.65 -13.34 7.84
CA LYS A 284 29.77 -14.28 7.69
C LYS A 284 29.37 -15.73 8.00
N ASN A 285 28.42 -15.91 8.92
CA ASN A 285 27.91 -17.21 9.34
C ASN A 285 26.68 -17.68 8.52
N PHE A 286 26.26 -16.91 7.50
CA PHE A 286 25.14 -17.25 6.65
C PHE A 286 25.53 -18.24 5.54
N ASN A 287 24.88 -19.40 5.51
CA ASN A 287 25.01 -20.36 4.44
C ASN A 287 23.99 -20.06 3.32
N ALA A 288 24.50 -19.56 2.19
CA ALA A 288 23.68 -19.20 1.04
C ALA A 288 22.98 -20.39 0.34
N SER A 289 23.43 -21.63 0.58
CA SER A 289 22.91 -22.82 -0.10
C SER A 289 21.61 -23.36 0.51
N ASP A 290 21.45 -23.21 1.83
CA ASP A 290 20.30 -23.70 2.60
C ASP A 290 19.58 -22.59 3.38
N HIS A 291 20.04 -21.34 3.26
CA HIS A 291 19.52 -20.16 3.96
C HIS A 291 19.56 -20.29 5.50
N THR A 292 20.55 -21.01 6.04
CA THR A 292 20.73 -21.17 7.50
C THR A 292 21.92 -20.39 8.04
N PHE A 293 22.00 -20.25 9.37
CA PHE A 293 23.15 -19.69 10.06
C PHE A 293 23.91 -20.78 10.82
N THR A 294 25.22 -20.84 10.63
CA THR A 294 26.12 -21.72 11.40
C THR A 294 26.88 -20.91 12.43
N PHE A 295 26.49 -21.00 13.69
CA PHE A 295 27.27 -20.42 14.79
C PHE A 295 28.24 -21.48 15.33
N GLN A 296 29.53 -21.16 15.36
CA GLN A 296 30.46 -21.95 16.17
C GLN A 296 30.19 -21.60 17.63
N LEU A 297 29.65 -22.55 18.40
CA LEU A 297 29.63 -22.45 19.86
C LEU A 297 31.09 -22.50 20.32
N GLU A 298 31.65 -21.36 20.72
CA GLU A 298 32.91 -21.34 21.44
C GLU A 298 32.71 -22.11 22.76
N ASN A 299 33.45 -23.22 22.91
CA ASN A 299 33.56 -23.98 24.15
C ASN A 299 34.55 -23.31 25.10
#